data_AF-A0A0S8KAW0-F1
#
_entry.id   AF-A0A0S8KAW0-F1
#
_cell.length_a   1.000
_cell.length_b   1.000
_cell.length_c   1.000
_cell.angle_alpha   90.00
_cell.angle_beta   90.00
_cell.angle_gamma   90.00
#
_symmetry.space_group_name_H-M   'P 1'
#
loop_
_entity.id
_entity.type
_entity.pdbx_description
1 polymer ?
#
loop_
_entity_poly.entity_id
_entity_poly.type
_entity_poly.pdbx_seq_one_letter_code
_entity_poly.pdbx_strand_id
1 'polypeptide(L)'
;MRLSVNATRMELLRLRKRLAIARRGHKLLKDKQDELMRQFMELVKSVRGMRAQVEGQLHAAFQSFLLARSTMSDQLVEEAISFPGMKLRLKVSQRQLMNVRIPVMETVVEGSIRCYGYANTSGDLDISLKFLEGVLEQSLKLAEAEKTMQLLADEIEKTRRRVNALEYTLIPNLVETIRYITMKLSEMERSNLSRLMRIKDIIRAEG
;
A
#
# COMPACT_ATOMS: atom_id res chain seq x y z
N MET A 1 -27.41 4.08 9.98
CA MET A 1 -28.39 2.99 9.74
C MET A 1 -28.34 2.06 10.94
N ARG A 2 -29.48 1.88 11.63
CA ARG A 2 -29.54 1.14 12.89
C ARG A 2 -29.27 -0.35 12.67
N LEU A 3 -28.57 -0.97 13.62
CA LEU A 3 -28.41 -2.42 13.65
C LEU A 3 -29.72 -3.03 14.18
N SER A 4 -30.26 -4.03 13.48
CA SER A 4 -31.42 -4.79 13.93
C SER A 4 -31.02 -5.73 15.07
N VAL A 5 -31.18 -5.28 16.32
CA VAL A 5 -30.82 -6.04 17.52
C VAL A 5 -31.95 -5.95 18.54
N ASN A 6 -32.24 -7.07 19.22
CA ASN A 6 -33.24 -7.13 20.28
C ASN A 6 -32.83 -6.23 21.46
N ALA A 7 -33.79 -5.49 22.00
CA ALA A 7 -33.56 -4.56 23.10
C ALA A 7 -33.46 -5.30 24.46
N THR A 8 -32.31 -5.93 24.73
CA THR A 8 -32.02 -6.58 26.02
C THR A 8 -30.82 -5.94 26.71
N ARG A 9 -30.77 -6.02 28.04
CA ARG A 9 -29.63 -5.51 28.84
C ARG A 9 -28.31 -6.18 28.44
N MET A 10 -28.34 -7.46 28.06
CA MET A 10 -27.17 -8.21 27.64
C MET A 10 -26.61 -7.71 26.29
N GLU A 11 -27.49 -7.45 25.32
CA GLU A 11 -27.08 -6.86 24.03
C GLU A 11 -26.57 -5.42 24.18
N LEU A 12 -27.14 -4.62 25.09
CA LEU A 12 -26.62 -3.29 25.41
C LEU A 12 -25.17 -3.36 25.92
N LEU A 13 -24.87 -4.32 26.80
CA LEU A 13 -23.53 -4.50 27.36
C LEU A 13 -22.54 -4.96 26.27
N ARG A 14 -22.97 -5.85 25.37
CA ARG A 14 -22.20 -6.29 24.20
C ARG A 14 -21.89 -5.14 23.24
N LEU A 15 -22.87 -4.30 22.92
CA LEU A 15 -22.70 -3.15 22.03
C LEU A 15 -21.78 -2.09 22.64
N ARG A 16 -21.86 -1.82 23.95
CA ARG A 16 -20.93 -0.92 24.65
C ARG A 16 -19.48 -1.43 24.59
N LYS A 17 -19.26 -2.73 24.81
CA LYS A 17 -17.93 -3.34 24.64
C LYS A 17 -17.43 -3.19 23.21
N ARG A 18 -18.28 -3.46 22.22
CA ARG A 18 -17.95 -3.32 20.79
C ARG A 18 -17.62 -1.88 20.40
N LEU A 19 -18.33 -0.89 20.94
CA LEU A 19 -18.03 0.54 20.75
C LEU A 19 -16.64 0.89 21.30
N ALA A 20 -16.30 0.43 22.51
CA ALA A 20 -15.00 0.69 23.11
C ALA A 20 -13.86 0.09 22.26
N ILE A 21 -14.04 -1.13 21.77
CA ILE A 21 -13.09 -1.79 20.86
C ILE A 21 -12.98 -1.01 19.54
N ALA A 22 -14.11 -0.61 18.94
CA ALA A 22 -14.12 0.15 17.69
C ALA A 22 -13.38 1.49 17.81
N ARG A 23 -13.56 2.22 18.92
CA ARG A 23 -12.84 3.49 19.18
C ARG A 23 -11.34 3.29 19.32
N ARG A 24 -10.91 2.25 20.05
CA ARG A 24 -9.48 1.90 20.16
C ARG A 24 -8.90 1.49 18.81
N GLY A 25 -9.61 0.63 18.07
CA GLY A 25 -9.22 0.20 16.73
C GLY A 25 -9.10 1.35 15.74
N HIS A 26 -10.03 2.32 15.79
CA HIS A 26 -9.95 3.54 14.98
C HIS A 26 -8.67 4.33 15.27
N LYS A 27 -8.35 4.57 16.53
CA LYS A 27 -7.12 5.29 16.90
C LYS A 27 -5.87 4.58 16.38
N LEU A 28 -5.75 3.26 16.63
CA LEU A 28 -4.61 2.47 16.17
C LEU A 28 -4.46 2.45 14.65
N LEU A 29 -5.57 2.35 13.91
CA LEU A 29 -5.53 2.36 12.45
C LEU A 29 -5.19 3.74 11.89
N LYS A 30 -5.61 4.82 12.55
CA LYS A 30 -5.24 6.18 12.19
C LYS A 30 -3.73 6.42 12.41
N ASP A 31 -3.21 6.03 13.57
CA ASP A 31 -1.77 6.12 13.86
C ASP A 31 -0.94 5.30 12.83
N LYS A 32 -1.41 4.09 12.48
CA LYS A 32 -0.78 3.27 11.42
C LYS A 32 -0.84 3.97 10.05
N GLN A 33 -1.97 4.59 9.71
CA GLN A 33 -2.14 5.28 8.43
C GLN A 33 -1.16 6.46 8.32
N ASP A 34 -1.01 7.24 9.38
CA ASP A 34 -0.13 8.42 9.40
C ASP A 34 1.35 8.02 9.21
N GLU A 35 1.79 6.94 9.87
CA GLU A 35 3.14 6.41 9.70
C GLU A 35 3.37 5.84 8.29
N LEU A 36 2.40 5.11 7.73
CA LEU A 36 2.49 4.62 6.35
C LEU A 36 2.57 5.78 5.34
N MET A 37 1.81 6.85 5.57
CA MET A 37 1.84 8.04 4.72
C MET A 37 3.19 8.74 4.76
N ARG A 38 3.83 8.81 5.94
CA ARG A 38 5.17 9.38 6.10
C ARG A 38 6.19 8.61 5.27
N GLN A 39 6.24 7.28 5.44
CA GLN A 39 7.15 6.40 4.70
C GLN A 39 6.88 6.44 3.19
N PHE A 40 5.61 6.48 2.78
CA PHE A 40 5.23 6.60 1.38
C PHE A 40 5.75 7.89 0.76
N MET A 41 5.65 9.03 1.45
CA MET A 41 6.16 10.31 0.93
C MET A 41 7.68 10.36 0.83
N GLU A 42 8.40 9.74 1.77
CA GLU A 42 9.85 9.57 1.66
C GLU A 42 10.23 8.73 0.43
N LEU A 43 9.50 7.64 0.20
CA LEU A 43 9.72 6.75 -0.93
C LEU A 43 9.36 7.40 -2.27
N VAL A 44 8.31 8.23 -2.33
CA VAL A 44 7.97 9.02 -3.54
C VAL A 44 9.12 9.95 -3.93
N LYS A 45 9.77 10.60 -2.94
CA LYS A 45 10.92 11.48 -3.20
C LYS A 45 12.12 10.69 -3.74
N SER A 46 12.44 9.53 -3.13
CA SER A 46 13.55 8.71 -3.60
C SER A 46 13.31 8.16 -5.00
N VAL A 47 12.10 7.66 -5.30
CA VAL A 47 11.74 7.15 -6.63
C VAL A 47 11.83 8.24 -7.68
N ARG A 48 11.35 9.46 -7.41
CA ARG A 48 11.50 10.58 -8.34
C ARG A 48 12.97 10.88 -8.66
N GLY A 49 13.84 10.87 -7.65
CA GLY A 49 15.28 11.07 -7.83
C GLY A 49 15.92 9.96 -8.67
N MET A 50 15.65 8.70 -8.32
CA MET A 50 16.16 7.53 -9.06
C MET A 50 15.68 7.53 -10.51
N ARG A 51 14.41 7.88 -10.75
CA ARG A 51 13.85 7.97 -12.09
C ARG A 51 14.51 9.04 -12.94
N ALA A 52 14.70 10.24 -12.39
CA ALA A 52 15.41 11.31 -13.10
C ALA A 52 16.86 10.92 -13.45
N GLN A 53 17.53 10.19 -12.55
CA GLN A 53 18.88 9.69 -12.80
C GLN A 53 18.89 8.64 -13.94
N VAL A 54 17.99 7.65 -13.89
CA VAL A 54 17.88 6.61 -14.92
C VAL A 54 17.50 7.20 -16.27
N GLU A 55 16.53 8.13 -16.32
CA GLU A 55 16.13 8.82 -17.55
C GLU A 55 17.29 9.64 -18.14
N GLY A 56 18.07 10.33 -17.30
CA GLY A 56 19.25 11.08 -17.74
C GLY A 56 20.34 10.17 -18.34
N GLN A 57 20.62 9.04 -17.69
CA GLN A 57 21.61 8.07 -18.20
C GLN A 57 21.13 7.37 -19.47
N LEU A 58 19.84 7.02 -19.57
CA LEU A 58 19.23 6.49 -20.79
C LEU A 58 19.33 7.48 -21.94
N HIS A 59 19.07 8.77 -21.67
CA HIS A 59 19.18 9.80 -22.68
C HIS A 59 20.61 9.92 -23.22
N ALA A 60 21.61 9.92 -22.34
CA ALA A 60 23.02 9.93 -22.73
C ALA A 60 23.40 8.67 -23.53
N ALA A 61 22.95 7.49 -23.09
CA ALA A 61 23.19 6.23 -23.80
C ALA A 61 22.60 6.26 -25.22
N PHE A 62 21.35 6.69 -25.38
CA PHE A 62 20.71 6.78 -26.69
C PHE A 62 21.35 7.84 -27.60
N GLN A 63 21.80 8.97 -27.05
CA GLN A 63 22.55 9.96 -27.83
C GLN A 63 23.86 9.36 -28.37
N SER A 64 24.66 8.72 -27.53
CA SER A 64 25.89 8.05 -27.96
C SER A 64 25.62 6.93 -28.96
N PHE A 65 24.54 6.16 -28.78
CA PHE A 65 24.13 5.12 -29.72
C PHE A 65 23.75 5.69 -31.09
N LEU A 66 23.03 6.82 -31.14
CA LEU A 66 22.66 7.47 -32.39
C LEU A 66 23.88 8.00 -33.15
N LEU A 67 24.88 8.53 -32.43
CA LEU A 67 26.17 8.93 -33.03
C LEU A 67 26.98 7.73 -33.53
N ALA A 68 26.97 6.61 -32.79
CA ALA A 68 27.59 5.38 -33.25
C ALA A 68 26.94 4.85 -34.53
N ARG A 69 25.61 4.91 -34.62
CA ARG A 69 24.86 4.48 -35.80
C ARG A 69 25.02 5.42 -37.00
N SER A 70 25.27 6.72 -36.79
CA SER A 70 25.54 7.65 -37.90
C SER A 70 26.96 7.48 -38.47
N THR A 71 27.90 6.99 -37.65
CA THR A 71 29.31 6.79 -38.03
C THR A 71 29.58 5.41 -38.61
N MET A 72 28.84 4.39 -38.18
CA MET A 72 28.96 3.00 -38.65
C MET A 72 27.85 2.65 -39.64
N SER A 73 28.09 1.73 -40.58
CA SER A 73 27.01 1.17 -41.40
C SER A 73 26.07 0.30 -40.55
N ASP A 74 24.76 0.35 -40.81
CA ASP A 74 23.75 -0.42 -40.06
C ASP A 74 24.10 -1.91 -39.93
N GLN A 75 24.65 -2.53 -40.99
CA GLN A 75 25.07 -3.94 -41.01
C GLN A 75 26.17 -4.26 -39.96
N LEU A 76 27.15 -3.37 -39.81
CA LEU A 76 28.25 -3.55 -38.85
C LEU A 76 27.77 -3.42 -37.39
N VAL A 77 26.77 -2.56 -37.15
CA VAL A 77 26.18 -2.41 -35.81
C VAL A 77 25.39 -3.66 -35.44
N GLU A 78 24.62 -4.21 -36.38
CA GLU A 78 23.89 -5.47 -36.18
C GLU A 78 24.84 -6.65 -35.91
N GLU A 79 25.92 -6.77 -36.69
CA GLU A 79 26.94 -7.80 -36.47
C GLU A 79 27.64 -7.66 -35.11
N ALA A 80 27.91 -6.43 -34.66
CA ALA A 80 28.58 -6.19 -33.39
C ALA A 80 27.72 -6.58 -32.16
N ILE A 81 26.39 -6.47 -32.26
CA ILE A 81 25.46 -6.70 -31.15
C ILE A 81 24.81 -8.10 -31.22
N SER A 82 25.00 -8.84 -32.32
CA SER A 82 24.32 -10.12 -32.56
C SER A 82 24.63 -11.21 -31.53
N PHE A 83 25.78 -11.14 -30.86
CA PHE A 83 26.19 -12.11 -29.84
C PHE A 83 26.23 -11.47 -28.44
N PRO A 84 25.28 -11.78 -27.54
CA PRO A 84 25.32 -11.27 -26.18
C PRO A 84 26.39 -11.98 -25.33
N GLY A 85 27.36 -11.22 -24.83
CA GLY A 85 28.45 -11.66 -23.95
C GLY A 85 28.13 -11.54 -22.45
N MET A 86 27.00 -10.92 -22.11
CA MET A 86 26.55 -10.72 -20.74
C MET A 86 25.29 -11.56 -20.47
N LYS A 87 25.30 -12.30 -19.37
CA LYS A 87 24.13 -12.99 -18.82
C LYS A 87 23.76 -12.37 -17.49
N LEU A 88 22.53 -11.86 -17.39
CA LEU A 88 21.96 -11.37 -16.15
C LEU A 88 21.05 -12.44 -15.54
N ARG A 89 21.36 -12.86 -14.31
CA ARG A 89 20.43 -13.65 -13.50
C ARG A 89 19.80 -12.76 -12.43
N LEU A 90 18.48 -12.71 -12.44
CA LEU A 90 17.68 -12.00 -11.45
C LEU A 90 17.13 -12.98 -10.42
N LYS A 91 17.46 -12.77 -9.15
CA LYS A 91 16.87 -13.51 -8.03
C LYS A 91 15.90 -12.59 -7.30
N VAL A 92 14.62 -12.96 -7.33
CA VAL A 92 13.56 -12.20 -6.65
C VAL A 92 13.25 -12.87 -5.32
N SER A 93 13.45 -12.14 -4.23
CA SER A 93 13.03 -12.55 -2.89
C SER A 93 11.92 -11.63 -2.37
N GLN A 94 11.34 -11.95 -1.22
CA GLN A 94 10.31 -11.11 -0.59
C GLN A 94 10.74 -10.73 0.82
N ARG A 95 10.61 -9.44 1.14
CA ARG A 95 10.80 -8.90 2.49
C ARG A 95 9.47 -8.37 3.02
N GLN A 96 9.19 -8.66 4.28
CA GLN A 96 8.02 -8.12 4.96
C GLN A 96 8.33 -6.73 5.52
N LEU A 97 7.54 -5.72 5.15
CA LEU A 97 7.56 -4.41 5.78
C LEU A 97 6.18 -4.15 6.37
N MET A 98 6.09 -4.25 7.70
CA MET A 98 4.84 -4.30 8.45
C MET A 98 3.88 -5.40 7.92
N ASN A 99 2.87 -5.02 7.14
CA ASN A 99 1.89 -5.93 6.56
C ASN A 99 2.02 -6.09 5.04
N VAL A 100 3.00 -5.42 4.42
CA VAL A 100 3.19 -5.44 2.97
C VAL A 100 4.39 -6.32 2.63
N ARG A 101 4.19 -7.26 1.70
CA ARG A 101 5.26 -8.08 1.13
C ARG A 101 5.88 -7.32 -0.03
N ILE A 102 7.12 -6.91 0.14
CA ILE A 102 7.87 -6.12 -0.82
C ILE A 102 8.83 -7.06 -1.58
N PRO A 103 8.88 -7.02 -2.91
CA PRO A 103 9.90 -7.76 -3.66
C PRO A 103 11.28 -7.14 -3.39
N VAL A 104 12.31 -7.97 -3.27
CA VAL A 104 13.71 -7.55 -3.24
C VAL A 104 14.41 -8.23 -4.41
N MET A 105 15.05 -7.44 -5.26
CA MET A 105 15.66 -7.89 -6.50
C MET A 105 17.18 -7.93 -6.35
N GLU A 106 17.76 -9.13 -6.37
CA GLU A 106 19.21 -9.34 -6.38
C GLU A 106 19.67 -9.69 -7.79
N THR A 107 20.68 -8.99 -8.30
CA THR A 107 21.23 -9.19 -9.64
C THR A 107 22.59 -9.85 -9.58
N VAL A 108 22.76 -10.93 -10.33
CA VAL A 108 24.07 -11.56 -10.59
C VAL A 108 24.37 -11.38 -12.07
N VAL A 109 25.38 -10.55 -12.36
CA VAL A 109 25.88 -10.30 -13.71
C VAL A 109 27.06 -11.25 -13.95
N GLU A 110 27.00 -12.01 -15.04
CA GLU A 110 28.11 -12.84 -15.51
C GLU A 110 28.52 -12.42 -16.92
N GLY A 111 29.83 -12.31 -17.16
CA GLY A 111 30.39 -11.97 -18.47
C GLY A 111 30.67 -10.47 -18.64
N SER A 112 30.83 -10.07 -19.89
CA SER A 112 31.16 -8.69 -20.29
C SER A 112 30.14 -8.22 -21.31
N ILE A 113 29.68 -6.97 -21.19
CA ILE A 113 28.76 -6.37 -22.16
C ILE A 113 29.43 -6.10 -23.52
N ARG A 114 30.78 -6.14 -23.58
CA ARG A 114 31.53 -6.00 -24.83
C ARG A 114 31.61 -7.34 -25.54
N CYS A 115 31.10 -7.38 -26.77
CA CYS A 115 30.95 -8.61 -27.54
C CYS A 115 31.59 -8.56 -28.93
N TYR A 116 32.26 -7.46 -29.26
CA TYR A 116 32.87 -7.19 -30.56
C TYR A 116 34.34 -6.76 -30.42
N GLY A 117 35.08 -6.80 -31.53
CA GLY A 117 36.47 -6.37 -31.61
C GLY A 117 36.63 -4.90 -32.03
N TYR A 118 37.65 -4.22 -31.50
CA TYR A 118 37.89 -2.78 -31.69
C TYR A 118 38.21 -2.32 -33.12
N ALA A 119 38.40 -3.25 -34.07
CA ALA A 119 38.87 -2.91 -35.42
C ALA A 119 37.81 -2.17 -36.25
N ASN A 120 36.54 -2.52 -36.09
CA ASN A 120 35.44 -2.01 -36.93
C ASN A 120 34.37 -1.24 -36.15
N THR A 121 34.52 -1.06 -34.84
CA THR A 121 33.54 -0.38 -33.97
C THR A 121 33.97 1.01 -33.56
N SER A 122 33.00 1.92 -33.48
CA SER A 122 33.21 3.29 -32.99
C SER A 122 33.31 3.32 -31.47
N GLY A 123 34.12 4.26 -30.95
CA GLY A 123 34.21 4.50 -29.50
C GLY A 123 32.89 5.00 -28.89
N ASP A 124 32.00 5.59 -29.70
CA ASP A 124 30.66 5.99 -29.26
C ASP A 124 29.78 4.79 -28.92
N LEU A 125 29.98 3.65 -29.60
CA LEU A 125 29.27 2.40 -29.31
C LEU A 125 29.73 1.81 -27.97
N ASP A 126 31.03 1.86 -27.68
CA ASP A 126 31.59 1.46 -26.37
C ASP A 126 31.01 2.31 -25.23
N ILE A 127 30.94 3.63 -25.44
CA ILE A 127 30.40 4.59 -24.47
C ILE A 127 28.92 4.30 -24.22
N SER A 128 28.14 4.08 -25.28
CA SER A 128 26.72 3.71 -25.19
C SER A 128 26.51 2.44 -24.37
N LEU A 129 27.26 1.37 -24.64
CA LEU A 129 27.12 0.11 -23.91
C LEU A 129 27.49 0.24 -22.44
N LYS A 130 28.52 1.04 -22.12
CA LYS A 130 28.91 1.31 -20.73
C LYS A 130 27.80 2.06 -19.97
N PHE A 131 27.14 3.02 -20.61
CA PHE A 131 25.98 3.69 -20.00
C PHE A 131 24.81 2.72 -19.82
N LEU A 132 24.52 1.86 -20.81
CA LEU A 132 23.45 0.86 -20.72
C LEU A 132 23.68 -0.16 -19.61
N GLU A 133 24.92 -0.61 -19.40
CA GLU A 133 25.29 -1.50 -18.30
C GLU A 133 24.95 -0.88 -16.94
N GLY A 134 25.35 0.39 -16.73
CA GLY A 134 25.05 1.13 -15.50
C GLY A 134 23.55 1.38 -15.30
N VAL A 135 22.84 1.72 -16.38
CA VAL A 135 21.39 1.92 -16.37
C VAL A 135 20.66 0.66 -15.97
N LEU A 136 21.12 -0.52 -16.40
CA LEU A 136 20.41 -1.78 -16.17
C LEU A 136 20.31 -2.10 -14.68
N GLU A 137 21.39 -1.93 -13.91
CA GLU A 137 21.38 -2.12 -12.46
C GLU A 137 20.48 -1.08 -11.77
N GLN A 138 20.57 0.19 -12.17
CA GLN A 138 19.74 1.26 -11.61
C GLN A 138 18.25 1.08 -11.93
N SER A 139 17.93 0.59 -13.12
CA SER A 139 16.56 0.34 -13.57
C SER A 139 15.92 -0.78 -12.76
N LEU A 140 16.67 -1.81 -12.38
CA LEU A 140 16.18 -2.89 -11.53
C LEU A 140 15.91 -2.40 -10.09
N LYS A 141 16.80 -1.55 -9.53
CA LYS A 141 16.56 -0.88 -8.24
C LYS A 141 15.35 0.05 -8.31
N LEU A 142 15.18 0.79 -9.40
CA LEU A 142 14.02 1.63 -9.63
C LEU A 142 12.74 0.80 -9.71
N ALA A 143 12.74 -0.33 -10.44
CA ALA A 143 11.61 -1.23 -10.54
C ALA A 143 11.21 -1.82 -9.17
N GLU A 144 12.19 -2.19 -8.34
CA GLU A 144 11.94 -2.60 -6.95
C GLU A 144 11.24 -1.50 -6.15
N ALA A 145 11.77 -0.28 -6.20
CA ALA A 145 11.22 0.85 -5.46
C ALA A 145 9.83 1.27 -5.95
N GLU A 146 9.60 1.29 -7.28
CA GLU A 146 8.29 1.57 -7.87
C GLU A 146 7.27 0.50 -7.50
N LYS A 147 7.67 -0.78 -7.52
CA LYS A 147 6.76 -1.85 -7.12
C LYS A 147 6.42 -1.78 -5.63
N THR A 148 7.40 -1.45 -4.80
CA THR A 148 7.21 -1.16 -3.38
C THR A 148 6.21 -0.04 -3.16
N MET A 149 6.36 1.07 -3.90
CA MET A 149 5.48 2.23 -3.84
C MET A 149 4.03 1.85 -4.17
N GLN A 150 3.81 1.08 -5.24
CA GLN A 150 2.47 0.61 -5.62
C GLN A 150 1.82 -0.22 -4.51
N LEU A 151 2.56 -1.18 -3.96
CA LEU A 151 2.03 -2.08 -2.92
C LEU A 151 1.73 -1.33 -1.62
N LEU A 152 2.54 -0.33 -1.26
CA LEU A 152 2.28 0.55 -0.13
C LEU A 152 1.04 1.43 -0.36
N ALA A 153 0.87 1.98 -1.57
CA ALA A 153 -0.29 2.78 -1.93
C ALA A 153 -1.60 1.98 -1.78
N ASP A 154 -1.62 0.73 -2.26
CA ASP A 154 -2.78 -0.16 -2.13
C ASP A 154 -3.12 -0.45 -0.65
N GLU A 155 -2.12 -0.65 0.20
CA GLU A 155 -2.33 -0.90 1.63
C GLU A 155 -2.79 0.36 2.38
N ILE A 156 -2.26 1.53 2.02
CA ILE A 156 -2.72 2.83 2.54
C ILE A 156 -4.19 3.04 2.18
N GLU A 157 -4.57 2.78 0.93
CA GLU A 157 -5.96 2.94 0.50
C GLU A 157 -6.90 2.00 1.27
N LYS A 158 -6.52 0.73 1.43
CA LYS A 158 -7.26 -0.24 2.26
C LYS A 158 -7.39 0.24 3.71
N THR A 159 -6.32 0.78 4.29
CA THR A 159 -6.32 1.29 5.66
C THR A 159 -7.22 2.52 5.79
N ARG A 160 -7.13 3.48 4.87
CA ARG A 160 -8.00 4.67 4.81
C ARG A 160 -9.47 4.29 4.68
N ARG A 161 -9.82 3.34 3.80
CA ARG A 161 -11.19 2.84 3.65
C ARG A 161 -11.71 2.23 4.96
N ARG A 162 -10.87 1.48 5.69
CA ARG A 162 -11.21 0.90 7.00
C ARG A 162 -11.40 1.96 8.09
N VAL A 163 -10.53 2.97 8.15
CA VAL A 163 -10.66 4.10 9.09
C VAL A 163 -11.97 4.84 8.84
N ASN A 164 -12.27 5.19 7.59
CA ASN A 164 -13.51 5.86 7.20
C ASN A 164 -14.76 5.02 7.52
N ALA A 165 -14.71 3.71 7.30
CA ALA A 165 -15.80 2.82 7.69
C ALA A 165 -16.01 2.79 9.21
N LEU A 166 -14.95 2.87 10.01
CA LEU A 166 -15.10 2.96 11.46
C LEU A 166 -15.67 4.32 11.89
N GLU A 167 -15.15 5.41 11.33
CA GLU A 167 -15.49 6.78 11.71
C GLU A 167 -16.92 7.18 11.31
N TYR A 168 -17.30 6.92 10.06
CA TYR A 168 -18.55 7.44 9.50
C TYR A 168 -19.71 6.45 9.49
N THR A 169 -19.46 5.14 9.57
CA THR A 169 -20.55 4.14 9.59
C THR A 169 -20.59 3.36 10.90
N LEU A 170 -19.54 2.63 11.28
CA LEU A 170 -19.63 1.70 12.41
C LEU A 170 -19.83 2.38 13.76
N ILE A 171 -19.01 3.40 14.09
CA ILE A 171 -19.11 4.09 15.38
C ILE A 171 -20.46 4.82 15.52
N PRO A 172 -20.92 5.62 14.53
CA PRO A 172 -22.23 6.27 14.60
C PRO A 172 -23.39 5.28 14.74
N ASN A 173 -23.37 4.19 13.96
CA ASN A 173 -24.42 3.15 14.04
C ASN A 173 -24.46 2.50 15.43
N LEU A 174 -23.31 2.23 16.05
CA LEU A 174 -23.23 1.69 17.40
C LEU A 174 -23.76 2.69 18.44
N VAL A 175 -23.40 3.97 18.35
CA VAL A 175 -23.91 5.02 19.25
C VAL A 175 -25.43 5.14 19.14
N GLU A 176 -25.96 5.19 17.92
CA GLU A 176 -27.40 5.29 17.68
C GLU A 176 -28.15 4.07 18.23
N THR A 177 -27.63 2.87 17.99
CA THR A 177 -28.24 1.62 18.46
C THR A 177 -28.21 1.53 19.99
N ILE A 178 -27.11 1.93 20.64
CA ILE A 178 -27.01 1.99 22.11
C ILE A 178 -28.04 2.98 22.68
N ARG A 179 -28.19 4.16 22.07
CA ARG A 179 -29.19 5.15 22.49
C ARG A 179 -30.60 4.59 22.39
N TYR A 180 -30.93 3.92 21.28
CA TYR A 180 -32.23 3.30 21.06
C TYR A 180 -32.55 2.22 22.11
N ILE A 181 -31.64 1.28 22.36
CA ILE A 181 -31.87 0.20 23.34
C ILE A 181 -31.99 0.79 24.75
N THR A 182 -31.18 1.79 25.10
CA THR A 182 -31.28 2.47 26.40
C THR A 182 -32.66 3.10 26.59
N MET A 183 -33.16 3.80 25.58
CA MET A 183 -34.49 4.42 25.61
C MET A 183 -35.62 3.39 25.70
N LYS A 184 -35.52 2.27 24.96
CA LYS A 184 -36.52 1.18 25.03
C LYS A 184 -36.54 0.49 26.39
N LEU A 185 -35.38 0.22 26.98
CA LEU A 185 -35.28 -0.37 28.31
C LEU A 185 -35.86 0.58 29.38
N SER A 186 -35.58 1.88 29.31
CA SER A 186 -36.15 2.86 30.25
C SER A 186 -37.67 2.95 30.14
N GLU A 187 -38.23 2.85 28.94
CA GLU A 187 -39.68 2.82 28.73
C GLU A 187 -40.32 1.52 29.29
N MET A 188 -39.68 0.37 29.09
CA MET A 188 -40.14 -0.89 29.68
C MET A 188 -40.11 -0.85 31.22
N GLU A 189 -39.06 -0.28 31.81
CA GLU A 189 -38.95 -0.13 33.27
C GLU A 189 -40.03 0.81 33.83
N ARG A 190 -40.31 1.93 33.15
CA ARG A 190 -41.41 2.83 33.51
C ARG A 190 -42.77 2.12 33.46
N SER A 191 -43.07 1.43 32.36
CA SER A 191 -44.32 0.67 32.22
C SER A 191 -44.48 -0.39 33.32
N ASN A 192 -43.40 -1.09 33.69
CA ASN A 192 -43.43 -2.09 34.76
C ASN A 192 -43.66 -1.47 36.14
N LEU A 193 -43.01 -0.33 36.44
CA LEU A 193 -43.26 0.43 37.68
C LEU A 193 -44.72 0.87 37.79
N SER A 194 -45.30 1.42 36.72
CA SER A 194 -46.70 1.84 36.70
C SER A 194 -47.67 0.66 36.91
N ARG A 195 -47.38 -0.53 36.36
CA ARG A 195 -48.17 -1.74 36.64
C ARG A 195 -48.07 -2.16 38.10
N LEU A 196 -46.86 -2.17 38.67
CA LEU A 196 -46.65 -2.53 40.07
C LEU A 196 -47.35 -1.57 41.03
N MET A 197 -47.35 -0.26 40.73
CA MET A 197 -48.10 0.73 41.52
C MET A 197 -49.60 0.45 41.48
N ARG A 198 -50.18 0.24 40.29
CA ARG A 198 -51.62 -0.11 40.16
C ARG A 198 -52.00 -1.37 40.93
N ILE A 199 -51.18 -2.43 40.84
CA ILE A 199 -51.44 -3.68 41.57
C ILE A 199 -51.41 -3.42 43.09
N LYS A 200 -50.43 -2.64 43.57
CA LYS A 200 -50.35 -2.27 44.98
C LYS A 200 -51.57 -1.46 45.45
N ASP A 201 -52.07 -0.55 44.60
CA ASP A 201 -53.25 0.26 44.92
C ASP A 201 -54.52 -0.59 45.01
N ILE A 202 -54.68 -1.58 44.11
CA ILE A 202 -55.80 -2.54 44.15
C ILE A 202 -55.75 -3.38 45.44
N ILE A 203 -54.59 -3.94 45.78
CA ILE A 203 -54.42 -4.76 47.00
C ILE A 203 -54.73 -3.95 48.27
N ARG A 204 -54.43 -2.65 48.29
CA ARG A 204 -54.75 -1.75 49.41
C ARG A 204 -56.22 -1.32 49.47
N ALA A 205 -56.96 -1.46 48.37
CA ALA A 205 -58.38 -1.15 48.33
C ALA A 205 -59.26 -2.36 48.71
N GLU A 206 -58.72 -3.58 48.59
CA GLU A 206 -59.42 -4.83 48.91
C GLU A 206 -59.16 -5.34 50.35
N GLY A 207 -58.23 -4.74 51.09
CA GLY A 207 -57.92 -5.08 52.50
C GLY A 207 -58.13 -3.90 53.43
#